data_AF-A0A840SA69-F1
#
_entry.id   AF-A0A840SA69-F1
#
_cell.length_a   1.000
_cell.length_b   1.000
_cell.length_c   1.000
_cell.angle_alpha   90.00
_cell.angle_beta   90.00
_cell.angle_gamma   90.00
#
_symmetry.space_group_name_H-M   'P 1'
#
loop_
_entity.id
_entity.type
_entity.pdbx_description
1 polymer ?
#
loop_
_entity_poly.entity_id
_entity_poly.type
_entity_poly.pdbx_seq_one_letter_code
_entity_poly.pdbx_strand_id
1 'polypeptide(L)'
;MPQDDSDLLIEHPSEVCAWLEEMVDDQAPLHLEEPGGRHLTLQPLRFVRTPAVLELKLPGVVAQLPDWLLDGPVHAHALLDRIRLDFDLGRRALAEHEGLPVLRLDLPARLRRHQRRQAFRVQPASVHHPRALLPRGSSLPLRLRTADLSAGGVGILWADALPLPQPGDLLPQVDIELARDLRIQVRLQVQHVRAAQADQPPLVGCAFVELSPMAERQLSLHLNQMQRRQRNLER
;
A
#
# COMPACT_ATOMS: atom_id res chain seq x y z
N MET A 1 21.62 2.80 -13.85
CA MET A 1 20.24 3.13 -13.46
C MET A 1 19.43 1.85 -13.57
N PRO A 2 18.97 1.23 -12.48
CA PRO A 2 18.04 0.13 -12.63
C PRO A 2 16.64 0.72 -12.84
N GLN A 3 16.02 0.38 -13.96
CA GLN A 3 14.59 0.56 -14.17
C GLN A 3 13.87 -0.26 -13.10
N ASP A 4 13.09 0.42 -12.26
CA ASP A 4 12.26 -0.21 -11.25
C ASP A 4 11.06 -0.83 -11.97
N ASP A 5 11.09 -2.16 -12.11
CA ASP A 5 10.08 -3.00 -12.77
C ASP A 5 8.84 -3.16 -11.86
N SER A 6 8.29 -2.03 -11.39
CA SER A 6 7.22 -2.00 -10.37
C SER A 6 5.82 -1.71 -10.92
N ASP A 7 5.73 -1.37 -12.20
CA ASP A 7 4.50 -1.11 -12.95
C ASP A 7 4.36 -2.12 -14.10
N LEU A 8 3.59 -3.19 -13.88
CA LEU A 8 3.32 -4.18 -14.92
C LEU A 8 2.05 -3.77 -15.69
N LEU A 9 2.19 -3.55 -17.00
CA LEU A 9 1.05 -3.32 -17.89
C LEU A 9 0.47 -4.67 -18.34
N ILE A 10 -0.82 -4.87 -18.11
CA ILE A 10 -1.57 -6.07 -18.47
C ILE A 10 -2.54 -5.68 -19.58
N GLU A 11 -2.34 -6.26 -20.77
CA GLU A 11 -3.18 -6.00 -21.95
C GLU A 11 -3.92 -7.27 -22.43
N HIS A 12 -3.50 -8.45 -21.96
CA HIS A 12 -4.11 -9.71 -22.39
C HIS A 12 -5.51 -9.86 -21.75
N PRO A 13 -6.61 -9.97 -22.52
CA PRO A 13 -7.98 -9.92 -21.98
C PRO A 13 -8.26 -10.98 -20.90
N SER A 14 -7.68 -12.17 -21.03
CA SER A 14 -7.88 -13.23 -20.03
C SER A 14 -7.26 -12.90 -18.67
N GLU A 15 -6.14 -12.16 -18.65
CA GLU A 15 -5.50 -11.71 -17.42
C GLU A 15 -6.26 -10.54 -16.81
N VAL A 16 -6.74 -9.60 -17.64
CA VAL A 16 -7.62 -8.51 -17.17
C VAL A 16 -8.88 -9.09 -16.51
N CYS A 17 -9.53 -10.08 -17.15
CA CYS A 17 -10.68 -10.76 -16.55
C CYS A 17 -10.34 -11.39 -15.21
N ALA A 18 -9.20 -12.08 -15.09
CA ALA A 18 -8.81 -12.73 -13.84
C ALA A 18 -8.64 -11.73 -12.69
N TRP A 19 -8.01 -10.58 -12.94
CA TRP A 19 -7.86 -9.53 -11.93
C TRP A 19 -9.19 -8.88 -11.52
N LEU A 20 -10.12 -8.71 -12.46
CA LEU A 20 -11.44 -8.18 -12.15
C LEU A 20 -12.32 -9.19 -11.41
N GLU A 21 -12.18 -10.49 -11.72
CA GLU A 21 -12.81 -11.59 -10.96
C GLU A 21 -12.30 -11.60 -9.51
N GLU A 22 -10.98 -11.59 -9.32
CA GLU A 22 -10.36 -11.53 -7.99
C GLU A 22 -10.81 -10.29 -7.20
N MET A 23 -10.88 -9.12 -7.86
CA MET A 23 -11.39 -7.90 -7.23
C MET A 23 -12.83 -8.02 -6.74
N VAL A 24 -13.69 -8.70 -7.49
CA VAL A 24 -15.09 -8.96 -7.11
C VAL A 24 -15.14 -9.95 -5.95
N ASP A 25 -14.36 -11.02 -6.01
CA ASP A 25 -14.31 -12.07 -4.99
C ASP A 25 -13.87 -11.51 -3.64
N ASP A 26 -12.86 -10.63 -3.63
CA ASP A 26 -12.36 -9.93 -2.43
C ASP A 26 -13.27 -8.77 -1.98
N GLN A 27 -14.33 -8.47 -2.73
CA GLN A 27 -15.19 -7.28 -2.53
C GLN A 27 -14.37 -5.98 -2.41
N ALA A 28 -13.30 -5.86 -3.20
CA ALA A 28 -12.40 -4.72 -3.13
C ALA A 28 -13.08 -3.47 -3.74
N PRO A 29 -13.22 -2.37 -2.99
CA PRO A 29 -13.88 -1.16 -3.48
C PRO A 29 -13.14 -0.57 -4.68
N LEU A 30 -13.91 -0.12 -5.68
CA LEU A 30 -13.36 0.58 -6.84
C LEU A 30 -13.49 2.09 -6.65
N HIS A 31 -12.37 2.78 -6.62
CA HIS A 31 -12.28 4.22 -6.53
C HIS A 31 -12.23 4.83 -7.93
N LEU A 32 -13.17 5.70 -8.24
CA LEU A 32 -13.33 6.38 -9.51
C LEU A 32 -12.94 7.85 -9.35
N GLU A 33 -12.14 8.35 -10.27
CA GLU A 33 -11.59 9.70 -10.25
C GLU A 33 -11.72 10.35 -11.63
N GLU A 34 -12.30 11.54 -11.66
CA GLU A 34 -12.27 12.41 -12.84
C GLU A 34 -10.98 13.26 -12.81
N PRO A 35 -10.38 13.61 -13.96
CA PRO A 35 -9.27 14.57 -14.04
C PRO A 35 -9.47 15.90 -13.30
N GLY A 36 -10.71 16.33 -13.03
CA GLY A 36 -11.04 17.51 -12.24
C GLY A 36 -10.85 17.36 -10.72
N GLY A 37 -10.41 16.19 -10.24
CA GLY A 37 -10.18 15.88 -8.82
C GLY A 37 -11.44 15.42 -8.06
N ARG A 38 -12.59 15.36 -8.74
CA ARG A 38 -13.81 14.76 -8.21
C ARG A 38 -13.67 13.24 -8.16
N HIS A 39 -14.13 12.62 -7.09
CA HIS A 39 -14.00 11.17 -6.89
C HIS A 39 -15.27 10.55 -6.31
N LEU A 40 -15.45 9.26 -6.58
CA LEU A 40 -16.56 8.43 -6.10
C LEU A 40 -16.04 7.02 -5.84
N THR A 41 -16.49 6.35 -4.78
CA THR A 41 -16.13 4.95 -4.52
C THR A 41 -17.37 4.08 -4.66
N LEU A 42 -17.28 3.03 -5.47
CA LEU A 42 -18.36 2.06 -5.69
C LEU A 42 -17.91 0.66 -5.29
N GLN A 43 -18.87 -0.18 -4.87
CA GLN A 43 -18.60 -1.56 -4.50
C GLN A 43 -18.81 -2.48 -5.71
N PRO A 44 -17.91 -3.44 -5.97
CA PRO A 44 -18.17 -4.46 -6.98
C PRO A 44 -19.40 -5.29 -6.60
N LEU A 45 -20.29 -5.49 -7.57
CA LEU A 45 -21.40 -6.43 -7.43
C LEU A 45 -20.99 -7.80 -7.96
N ARG A 46 -20.53 -7.84 -9.22
CA ARG A 46 -20.11 -9.07 -9.89
C ARG A 46 -19.32 -8.76 -11.16
N PHE A 47 -18.60 -9.77 -11.64
CA PHE A 47 -18.00 -9.79 -12.97
C PHE A 47 -18.56 -10.95 -13.78
N VAL A 48 -18.85 -10.71 -15.07
CA VAL A 48 -19.37 -11.71 -15.99
C VAL A 48 -18.37 -11.87 -17.13
N ARG A 49 -17.63 -12.99 -17.16
CA ARG A 49 -16.57 -13.25 -18.14
C ARG A 49 -17.02 -13.26 -19.61
N THR A 50 -18.26 -13.65 -19.87
CA THR A 50 -18.90 -13.57 -21.20
C THR A 50 -20.25 -12.88 -21.01
N PRO A 51 -20.38 -11.57 -21.28
CA PRO A 51 -19.65 -10.79 -22.30
C PRO A 51 -18.47 -9.91 -21.80
N ALA A 52 -17.82 -10.22 -20.67
CA ALA A 52 -16.75 -9.42 -20.05
C ALA A 52 -17.22 -8.07 -19.51
N VAL A 53 -18.21 -8.12 -18.62
CA VAL A 53 -18.84 -6.95 -18.00
C VAL A 53 -18.64 -6.98 -16.49
N LEU A 54 -18.18 -5.86 -15.96
CA LEU A 54 -18.12 -5.58 -14.52
C LEU A 54 -19.36 -4.78 -14.11
N GLU A 55 -20.06 -5.23 -13.08
CA GLU A 55 -21.19 -4.50 -12.48
C GLU A 55 -20.78 -3.95 -11.11
N LEU A 56 -21.01 -2.66 -10.91
CA LEU A 56 -20.79 -1.97 -9.63
C LEU A 56 -22.12 -1.55 -9.03
N LYS A 57 -22.26 -1.67 -7.71
CA LYS A 57 -23.45 -1.22 -6.98
C LYS A 57 -23.51 0.31 -6.99
N LEU A 58 -24.62 0.87 -7.43
CA LEU A 58 -24.89 2.30 -7.28
C LEU A 58 -25.72 2.56 -6.01
N PRO A 59 -25.64 3.77 -5.44
CA PRO A 59 -26.60 4.23 -4.45
C PRO A 59 -28.03 4.10 -5.00
N GLY A 60 -28.99 3.73 -4.16
CA GLY A 60 -30.40 3.58 -4.56
C GLY A 60 -31.03 4.84 -5.17
N VAL A 61 -30.43 6.02 -4.96
CA VAL A 61 -30.87 7.29 -5.56
C VAL A 61 -29.95 7.65 -6.73
N VAL A 62 -30.28 7.16 -7.93
CA VAL A 62 -29.54 7.42 -9.19
C VAL A 62 -29.47 8.92 -9.52
N ALA A 63 -30.45 9.72 -9.09
CA ALA A 63 -30.49 11.17 -9.32
C ALA A 63 -29.34 11.95 -8.66
N GLN A 64 -28.60 11.34 -7.74
CA GLN A 64 -27.45 11.96 -7.05
C GLN A 64 -26.11 11.56 -7.67
N LEU A 65 -26.11 10.83 -8.78
CA LEU A 65 -24.87 10.42 -9.43
C LEU A 65 -24.16 11.62 -10.05
N PRO A 66 -22.83 11.69 -9.96
CA PRO A 66 -22.08 12.74 -10.61
C PRO A 66 -22.24 12.66 -12.13
N ASP A 67 -22.36 13.81 -12.78
CA ASP A 67 -22.45 13.96 -14.24
C ASP A 67 -21.27 13.31 -14.97
N TRP A 68 -20.06 13.48 -14.43
CA TRP A 68 -18.82 12.93 -14.98
C TRP A 68 -18.73 11.40 -14.93
N LEU A 69 -19.57 10.73 -14.14
CA LEU A 69 -19.49 9.28 -13.98
C LEU A 69 -19.82 8.56 -15.28
N LEU A 70 -20.81 9.05 -16.03
CA LEU A 70 -21.22 8.45 -17.29
C LEU A 70 -20.43 9.03 -18.45
N ASP A 71 -20.22 10.35 -18.44
CA ASP A 71 -19.61 11.08 -19.55
C ASP A 71 -18.24 11.66 -19.18
N GLY A 72 -17.20 11.28 -19.93
CA GLY A 72 -15.86 11.86 -19.80
C GLY A 72 -14.75 10.87 -19.46
N PRO A 73 -13.50 11.34 -19.29
CA PRO A 73 -12.42 10.49 -18.82
C PRO A 73 -12.62 10.16 -17.33
N VAL A 74 -12.65 8.87 -17.00
CA VAL A 74 -12.70 8.40 -15.61
C VAL A 74 -11.60 7.39 -15.41
N HIS A 75 -10.74 7.67 -14.44
CA HIS A 75 -9.72 6.74 -13.99
C HIS A 75 -10.26 5.93 -12.81
N ALA A 76 -9.96 4.64 -12.77
CA ALA A 76 -10.39 3.73 -11.72
C ALA A 76 -9.19 3.05 -11.07
N HIS A 77 -9.25 2.89 -9.75
CA HIS A 77 -8.26 2.11 -9.04
C HIS A 77 -8.87 1.26 -7.91
N ALA A 78 -8.28 0.08 -7.69
CA ALA A 78 -8.63 -0.84 -6.62
C ALA A 78 -7.37 -1.36 -5.93
N LEU A 79 -7.49 -1.76 -4.66
CA LEU A 79 -6.39 -2.34 -3.88
C LEU A 79 -6.71 -3.79 -3.51
N LEU A 80 -5.97 -4.74 -4.07
CA LEU A 80 -6.05 -6.18 -3.79
C LEU A 80 -4.81 -6.63 -3.05
N ASP A 81 -4.91 -7.02 -1.78
CA ASP A 81 -3.78 -7.61 -1.03
C ASP A 81 -2.42 -6.93 -1.23
N ARG A 82 -2.43 -5.58 -1.28
CA ARG A 82 -1.28 -4.66 -1.47
C ARG A 82 -0.82 -4.43 -2.92
N ILE A 83 -1.51 -4.99 -3.90
CA ILE A 83 -1.44 -4.69 -5.32
C ILE A 83 -2.45 -3.59 -5.62
N ARG A 84 -2.00 -2.46 -6.16
CA ARG A 84 -2.92 -1.45 -6.69
C ARG A 84 -3.13 -1.73 -8.18
N LEU A 85 -4.39 -1.92 -8.57
CA LEU A 85 -4.80 -2.00 -9.96
C LEU A 85 -5.29 -0.62 -10.38
N ASP A 86 -4.84 -0.13 -11.52
CA ASP A 86 -5.19 1.17 -12.08
C ASP A 86 -5.58 1.03 -13.56
N PHE A 87 -6.73 1.53 -13.98
CA PHE A 87 -7.19 1.46 -15.37
C PHE A 87 -8.17 2.59 -15.69
N ASP A 88 -8.29 2.92 -16.98
CA ASP A 88 -9.28 3.90 -17.43
C ASP A 88 -10.59 3.20 -17.76
N LEU A 89 -11.70 3.81 -17.34
CA LEU A 89 -13.03 3.28 -17.66
C LEU A 89 -13.32 3.41 -19.16
N GLY A 90 -13.67 2.28 -19.77
CA GLY A 90 -14.22 2.22 -21.12
C GLY A 90 -15.68 2.63 -21.17
N ARG A 91 -16.46 1.99 -22.05
CA ARG A 91 -17.91 2.22 -22.12
C ARG A 91 -18.57 1.83 -20.81
N ARG A 92 -19.56 2.62 -20.42
CA ARG A 92 -20.33 2.42 -19.21
C ARG A 92 -21.75 2.89 -19.34
N ALA A 93 -22.64 2.24 -18.61
CA ALA A 93 -24.06 2.54 -18.64
C ALA A 93 -24.71 2.24 -17.30
N LEU A 94 -25.74 3.02 -16.98
CA LEU A 94 -26.65 2.65 -15.91
C LEU A 94 -27.48 1.44 -16.34
N ALA A 95 -27.63 0.48 -15.44
CA ALA A 95 -28.49 -0.67 -15.63
C ALA A 95 -29.17 -1.03 -14.30
N GLU A 96 -30.00 -2.05 -14.35
CA GLU A 96 -30.64 -2.64 -13.18
C GLU A 96 -30.22 -4.11 -13.05
N HIS A 97 -29.98 -4.53 -11.82
CA HIS A 97 -29.73 -5.91 -11.44
C HIS A 97 -30.64 -6.25 -10.25
N GLU A 98 -31.63 -7.13 -10.47
CA GLU A 98 -32.57 -7.57 -9.42
C GLU A 98 -33.25 -6.40 -8.67
N GLY A 99 -33.66 -5.35 -9.39
CA GLY A 99 -34.27 -4.15 -8.80
C GLY A 99 -33.29 -3.16 -8.18
N LEU A 100 -31.98 -3.42 -8.24
CA LEU A 100 -30.94 -2.52 -7.76
C LEU A 100 -30.27 -1.77 -8.91
N PRO A 101 -30.06 -0.45 -8.80
CA PRO A 101 -29.30 0.30 -9.80
C PRO A 101 -27.82 -0.11 -9.76
N VAL A 102 -27.25 -0.37 -10.94
CA VAL A 102 -25.86 -0.75 -11.11
C VAL A 102 -25.20 0.05 -12.23
N LEU A 103 -23.90 0.26 -12.11
CA LEU A 103 -23.06 0.76 -13.19
C LEU A 103 -22.43 -0.44 -13.90
N ARG A 104 -22.76 -0.63 -15.18
CA ARG A 104 -22.10 -1.61 -16.04
C ARG A 104 -20.90 -0.98 -16.70
N LEU A 105 -19.78 -1.68 -16.65
CA LEU A 105 -18.51 -1.30 -17.27
C LEU A 105 -18.09 -2.41 -18.23
N ASP A 106 -17.69 -2.03 -19.44
CA ASP A 106 -16.98 -2.93 -20.35
C ASP A 106 -15.58 -3.23 -19.80
N LEU A 107 -15.00 -4.36 -20.22
CA LEU A 107 -13.62 -4.71 -19.92
C LEU A 107 -12.66 -3.57 -20.30
N PRO A 108 -11.78 -3.12 -19.39
CA PRO A 108 -10.78 -2.13 -19.74
C PRO A 108 -9.78 -2.71 -20.75
N ALA A 109 -9.36 -1.90 -21.71
CA ALA A 109 -8.41 -2.32 -22.73
C ALA A 109 -7.02 -2.65 -22.16
N ARG A 110 -6.66 -2.01 -21.04
CA ARG A 110 -5.37 -2.16 -20.37
C ARG A 110 -5.58 -1.98 -18.88
N LEU A 111 -4.84 -2.75 -18.09
CA LEU A 111 -4.81 -2.66 -16.64
C LEU A 111 -3.37 -2.48 -16.19
N ARG A 112 -3.09 -1.47 -15.37
CA ARG A 112 -1.78 -1.28 -14.75
C ARG A 112 -1.79 -1.89 -13.36
N ARG A 113 -0.81 -2.74 -13.10
CA ARG A 113 -0.60 -3.39 -11.82
C ARG A 113 0.61 -2.77 -11.15
N HIS A 114 0.37 -2.04 -10.07
CA HIS A 114 1.39 -1.37 -9.27
C HIS A 114 1.68 -2.18 -8.01
N GLN A 115 2.80 -2.92 -8.00
CA GLN A 115 3.30 -3.63 -6.82
C GLN A 115 4.37 -2.78 -6.13
N ARG A 116 3.95 -1.87 -5.25
CA ARG A 116 4.88 -0.88 -4.67
C ARG A 116 5.87 -1.44 -3.64
N ARG A 117 5.80 -2.73 -3.30
CA ARG A 117 6.62 -3.34 -2.25
C ARG A 117 7.14 -4.71 -2.67
N GLN A 118 8.44 -4.79 -2.92
CA GLN A 118 9.16 -6.03 -3.25
C GLN A 118 9.46 -6.90 -2.00
N ALA A 119 9.39 -6.31 -0.79
CA ALA A 119 9.65 -7.01 0.47
C ALA A 119 8.46 -6.96 1.44
N PHE A 120 8.16 -8.09 2.07
CA PHE A 120 7.14 -8.20 3.11
C PHE A 120 7.49 -7.33 4.34
N ARG A 121 6.49 -6.62 4.87
CA ARG A 121 6.59 -5.80 6.07
C ARG A 121 5.89 -6.49 7.23
N VAL A 122 6.59 -6.59 8.34
CA VAL A 122 6.06 -7.10 9.60
C VAL A 122 5.77 -5.93 10.52
N GLN A 123 4.58 -5.94 11.13
CA GLN A 123 4.22 -4.99 12.18
C GLN A 123 4.67 -5.54 13.54
N PRO A 124 5.38 -4.75 14.36
CA PRO A 124 5.76 -5.17 15.70
C PRO A 124 4.53 -5.48 16.55
N ALA A 125 4.45 -6.72 17.06
CA ALA A 125 3.41 -7.10 18.03
C ALA A 125 3.66 -6.49 19.43
N SER A 126 4.90 -6.07 19.71
CA SER A 126 5.30 -5.46 20.97
C SER A 126 5.68 -4.00 20.77
N VAL A 127 5.38 -3.16 21.76
CA VAL A 127 5.85 -1.77 21.81
C VAL A 127 7.35 -1.66 22.06
N HIS A 128 8.02 -2.74 22.47
CA HIS A 128 9.44 -2.72 22.83
C HIS A 128 10.36 -3.01 21.64
N HIS A 129 10.02 -3.97 20.78
CA HIS A 129 10.88 -4.38 19.68
C HIS A 129 10.07 -4.78 18.44
N PRO A 130 10.59 -4.52 17.23
CA PRO A 130 11.79 -3.73 16.94
C PRO A 130 11.69 -2.24 17.31
N ARG A 131 12.85 -1.59 17.52
CA ARG A 131 12.96 -0.13 17.75
C ARG A 131 14.22 0.43 17.09
N ALA A 132 14.18 1.72 16.74
CA ALA A 132 15.33 2.45 16.21
C ALA A 132 16.00 3.27 17.32
N LEU A 133 17.33 3.23 17.36
CA LEU A 133 18.16 4.02 18.25
C LEU A 133 18.90 5.07 17.40
N LEU A 134 18.51 6.32 17.55
CA LEU A 134 19.17 7.43 16.87
C LEU A 134 20.28 8.00 17.77
N PRO A 135 21.50 8.19 17.25
CA PRO A 135 22.60 8.73 18.04
C PRO A 135 22.33 10.19 18.40
N ARG A 136 22.69 10.59 19.64
CA ARG A 136 22.58 11.97 20.13
C ARG A 136 23.91 12.49 20.63
N GLY A 137 24.95 12.41 19.81
CA GLY A 137 26.31 12.83 20.18
C GLY A 137 26.79 12.13 21.45
N SER A 138 27.13 12.89 22.50
CA SER A 138 27.53 12.36 23.81
C SER A 138 26.38 11.94 24.72
N SER A 139 25.13 12.17 24.32
CA SER A 139 23.95 11.79 25.10
C SER A 139 23.49 10.37 24.79
N LEU A 140 22.65 9.82 25.67
CA LEU A 140 21.99 8.54 25.43
C LEU A 140 21.24 8.56 24.08
N PRO A 141 21.30 7.46 23.30
CA PRO A 141 20.62 7.40 22.02
C PRO A 141 19.11 7.50 22.21
N LEU A 142 18.46 8.22 21.31
CA LEU A 142 17.02 8.37 21.31
C LEU A 142 16.36 7.09 20.83
N ARG A 143 15.45 6.56 21.64
CA ARG A 143 14.71 5.33 21.33
C ARG A 143 13.39 5.70 20.66
N LEU A 144 13.23 5.31 19.40
CA LEU A 144 12.03 5.48 18.62
C LEU A 144 11.39 4.14 18.30
N ARG A 145 10.07 4.06 18.40
CA ARG A 145 9.33 2.84 18.03
C ARG A 145 9.29 2.68 16.52
N THR A 146 9.25 1.46 16.03
CA THR A 146 8.98 1.18 14.61
C THR A 146 7.49 0.89 14.40
N ALA A 147 6.93 1.38 13.30
CA ALA A 147 5.59 1.04 12.83
C ALA A 147 5.58 -0.26 12.03
N ASP A 148 6.61 -0.44 11.19
CA ASP A 148 6.81 -1.64 10.38
C ASP A 148 8.31 -1.87 10.11
N LEU A 149 8.66 -3.12 9.77
CA LEU A 149 10.02 -3.52 9.39
C LEU A 149 9.95 -4.49 8.20
N SER A 150 10.85 -4.33 7.23
CA SER A 150 11.02 -5.24 6.08
C SER A 150 12.50 -5.50 5.81
N ALA A 151 12.80 -6.32 4.80
CA ALA A 151 14.19 -6.55 4.37
C ALA A 151 14.84 -5.29 3.77
N GLY A 152 14.05 -4.38 3.18
CA GLY A 152 14.55 -3.19 2.48
C GLY A 152 14.41 -1.87 3.24
N GLY A 153 13.72 -1.85 4.38
CA GLY A 153 13.52 -0.61 5.13
C GLY A 153 12.69 -0.76 6.39
N VAL A 154 12.50 0.37 7.07
CA VAL A 154 11.83 0.50 8.37
C VAL A 154 10.94 1.75 8.40
N GLY A 155 9.73 1.62 8.92
CA GLY A 155 8.89 2.75 9.29
C GLY A 155 9.12 3.13 10.76
N ILE A 156 9.53 4.37 11.02
CA ILE A 156 9.84 4.87 12.37
C ILE A 156 8.74 5.84 12.81
N LEU A 157 8.16 5.59 13.99
CA LEU A 157 7.30 6.55 14.67
C LEU A 157 8.18 7.64 15.27
N TRP A 158 8.14 8.82 14.67
CA TRP A 158 8.99 9.95 15.04
C TRP A 158 8.48 10.61 16.31
N ALA A 159 9.39 11.21 17.07
CA ALA A 159 9.02 11.99 18.24
C ALA A 159 8.60 13.39 17.83
N ASP A 160 7.42 13.84 18.29
CA ASP A 160 6.88 15.18 17.98
C ASP A 160 7.81 16.33 18.36
N ALA A 161 8.62 16.12 19.41
CA ALA A 161 9.58 17.11 19.89
C ALA A 161 10.82 17.27 19.00
N LEU A 162 10.97 16.44 17.96
CA LEU A 162 12.09 16.54 17.02
C LEU A 162 11.67 17.19 15.71
N PRO A 163 12.57 17.94 15.05
CA PRO A 163 12.35 18.35 13.68
C PRO A 163 12.17 17.11 12.80
N LEU A 164 11.22 17.18 11.88
CA LEU A 164 11.02 16.12 10.88
C LEU A 164 12.15 16.19 9.86
N PRO A 165 12.75 15.04 9.49
CA PRO A 165 13.68 14.99 8.38
C PRO A 165 12.94 15.21 7.05
N GLN A 166 13.68 15.40 5.96
CA GLN A 166 13.15 15.54 4.61
C GLN A 166 13.37 14.26 3.81
N PRO A 167 12.50 13.94 2.83
CA PRO A 167 12.79 12.91 1.85
C PRO A 167 14.16 13.15 1.18
N GLY A 168 14.99 12.11 1.13
CA GLY A 168 16.37 12.15 0.65
C GLY A 168 17.42 12.22 1.76
N ASP A 169 17.07 12.66 2.97
CA ASP A 169 18.01 12.78 4.09
C ASP A 169 18.62 11.44 4.49
N LEU A 170 19.89 11.47 4.89
CA LEU A 170 20.62 10.31 5.39
C LEU A 170 20.73 10.33 6.92
N LEU A 171 20.37 9.22 7.55
CA LEU A 171 20.63 8.94 8.97
C LEU A 171 21.75 7.91 9.06
N PRO A 172 23.01 8.32 9.33
CA PRO A 172 24.18 7.51 8.99
C PRO A 172 24.53 6.40 10.00
N GLN A 173 24.00 6.43 11.22
CA GLN A 173 24.43 5.53 12.30
C GLN A 173 23.25 5.15 13.20
N VAL A 174 22.23 4.54 12.62
CA VAL A 174 21.04 4.10 13.37
C VAL A 174 21.23 2.65 13.79
N ASP A 175 21.07 2.34 15.07
CA ASP A 175 20.97 0.95 15.50
C ASP A 175 19.50 0.52 15.49
N ILE A 176 19.19 -0.57 14.79
CA ILE A 176 17.87 -1.22 14.87
C ILE A 176 17.99 -2.36 15.87
N GLU A 177 17.36 -2.20 17.04
CA GLU A 177 17.22 -3.27 18.03
C GLU A 177 16.06 -4.17 17.62
N LEU A 178 16.39 -5.26 16.92
CA LEU A 178 15.44 -6.29 16.49
C LEU A 178 14.86 -7.08 17.68
N ALA A 179 15.68 -7.37 18.68
CA ALA A 179 15.29 -7.98 19.94
C ALA A 179 16.19 -7.48 21.08
N ARG A 180 15.97 -7.99 22.30
CA ARG A 180 16.71 -7.56 23.50
C ARG A 180 18.23 -7.73 23.38
N ASP A 181 18.67 -8.77 22.68
CA ASP A 181 20.05 -9.20 22.49
C ASP A 181 20.51 -9.12 21.02
N LEU A 182 19.67 -8.61 20.13
CA LEU A 182 19.95 -8.53 18.69
C LEU A 182 19.79 -7.11 18.18
N ARG A 183 20.89 -6.52 17.71
CA ARG A 183 20.92 -5.21 17.07
C ARG A 183 21.69 -5.27 15.76
N ILE A 184 21.28 -4.46 14.80
CA ILE A 184 22.03 -4.21 13.57
C ILE A 184 22.27 -2.70 13.44
N GLN A 185 23.49 -2.32 13.10
CA GLN A 185 23.82 -0.93 12.77
C GLN A 185 23.60 -0.71 11.28
N VAL A 186 22.88 0.34 10.92
CA VAL A 186 22.48 0.62 9.55
C VAL A 186 22.59 2.10 9.22
N ARG A 187 22.73 2.38 7.92
CA ARG A 187 22.43 3.69 7.34
C ARG A 187 21.01 3.68 6.81
N LEU A 188 20.28 4.76 7.06
CA LEU A 188 18.93 4.94 6.56
C LEU A 188 18.88 6.14 5.61
N GLN A 189 18.14 6.00 4.51
CA GLN A 189 17.70 7.12 3.70
C GLN A 189 16.21 7.34 3.89
N VAL A 190 15.81 8.58 4.15
CA VAL A 190 14.41 8.94 4.31
C VAL A 190 13.73 8.92 2.95
N GLN A 191 12.67 8.11 2.82
CA GLN A 191 11.91 7.97 1.58
C GLN A 191 10.66 8.85 1.58
N HIS A 192 9.96 8.93 2.71
CA HIS A 192 8.75 9.72 2.86
C HIS A 192 8.50 10.07 4.33
N VAL A 193 7.81 11.18 4.54
CA VAL A 193 7.41 11.66 5.86
C VAL A 193 5.93 11.95 5.87
N ARG A 194 5.22 11.36 6.82
CA ARG A 194 3.82 11.64 7.10
C ARG A 194 3.74 12.42 8.39
N ALA A 195 3.13 13.61 8.33
CA ALA A 195 2.92 14.45 9.49
C ALA A 195 2.02 13.77 10.54
N ALA A 196 2.08 14.29 11.77
CA ALA A 196 1.19 13.85 12.83
C ALA A 196 -0.28 14.04 12.42
N GLN A 197 -1.13 13.12 12.88
CA GLN A 197 -2.59 13.26 12.89
C GLN A 197 -3.09 13.17 14.33
N ALA A 198 -4.34 13.57 14.58
CA ALA A 198 -4.89 13.74 15.94
C ALA A 198 -4.55 12.60 16.93
N ASP A 199 -4.53 11.34 16.46
CA ASP A 199 -4.24 10.16 17.28
C ASP A 199 -2.97 9.38 16.85
N GLN A 200 -2.14 9.94 15.97
CA GLN A 200 -0.99 9.22 15.42
C GLN A 200 0.27 10.11 15.36
N PRO A 201 1.40 9.65 15.95
CA PRO A 201 2.66 10.38 15.81
C PRO A 201 3.12 10.38 14.35
N PRO A 202 3.99 11.33 13.97
CA PRO A 202 4.55 11.37 12.63
C PRO A 202 5.24 10.06 12.28
N LEU A 203 5.15 9.68 11.02
CA LEU A 203 5.76 8.46 10.50
C LEU A 203 6.83 8.82 9.48
N VAL A 204 8.04 8.36 9.71
CA VAL A 204 9.17 8.50 8.78
C VAL A 204 9.47 7.13 8.19
N GLY A 205 9.27 6.98 6.89
CA GLY A 205 9.60 5.77 6.16
C GLY A 205 11.03 5.84 5.64
N CYS A 206 11.87 4.89 6.03
CA CYS A 206 13.29 4.84 5.66
C CYS A 206 13.63 3.57 4.87
N ALA A 207 14.51 3.71 3.87
CA ALA A 207 15.17 2.59 3.19
C ALA A 207 16.53 2.31 3.84
N PHE A 208 16.95 1.05 3.88
CA PHE A 208 18.32 0.70 4.28
C PHE A 208 19.29 1.02 3.15
N VAL A 209 20.42 1.65 3.49
CA VAL A 209 21.49 1.96 2.54
C VAL A 209 22.66 1.02 2.79
N GLU A 210 22.94 0.14 1.83
CA GLU A 210 24.09 -0.79 1.83
C GLU A 210 24.21 -1.56 3.15
N LEU A 211 23.28 -2.48 3.40
CA LEU A 211 23.38 -3.38 4.55
C LEU A 211 24.62 -4.27 4.41
N SER A 212 25.29 -4.56 5.52
CA SER A 212 26.32 -5.60 5.50
C SER A 212 25.66 -6.97 5.31
N PRO A 213 26.31 -7.95 4.65
CA PRO A 213 25.75 -9.29 4.46
C PRO A 213 25.33 -9.97 5.77
N MET A 214 26.04 -9.67 6.87
CA MET A 214 25.67 -10.15 8.20
C MET A 214 24.38 -9.51 8.71
N ALA A 215 24.24 -8.19 8.57
CA ALA A 215 23.04 -7.47 8.98
C ALA A 215 21.81 -7.90 8.15
N GLU A 216 21.97 -8.09 6.84
CA GLU A 216 20.92 -8.63 5.95
C GLU A 216 20.45 -9.99 6.45
N ARG A 217 21.39 -10.92 6.70
CA ARG A 217 21.06 -12.26 7.17
C ARG A 217 20.34 -12.23 8.53
N GLN A 218 20.82 -11.43 9.48
CA GLN A 218 20.18 -11.28 10.79
C GLN A 218 18.77 -10.71 10.68
N LEU A 219 18.59 -9.69 9.83
CA LEU A 219 17.30 -9.07 9.54
C LEU A 219 16.33 -10.07 8.91
N SER A 220 16.74 -10.78 7.86
CA SER A 220 15.90 -11.78 7.18
C SER A 220 15.45 -12.90 8.12
N LEU A 221 16.37 -13.44 8.95
CA LEU A 221 16.03 -14.46 9.93
C LEU A 221 15.00 -13.95 10.95
N HIS A 222 15.19 -12.73 11.44
CA HIS A 222 14.28 -12.12 12.40
C HIS A 222 12.89 -11.85 11.79
N LEU A 223 12.83 -11.31 10.57
CA LEU A 223 11.57 -11.08 9.84
C LEU A 223 10.79 -12.38 9.65
N ASN A 224 11.46 -13.46 9.23
CA ASN A 224 10.85 -14.78 9.09
C ASN A 224 10.26 -15.30 10.41
N GLN A 225 10.96 -15.09 11.53
CA GLN A 225 10.47 -15.47 12.86
C GLN A 225 9.24 -14.66 13.25
N MET A 226 9.25 -13.35 13.04
CA MET A 226 8.09 -12.50 13.35
C MET A 226 6.88 -12.87 12.48
N GLN A 227 7.07 -13.11 11.18
CA GLN A 227 6.00 -13.51 10.27
C GLN A 227 5.36 -14.85 10.70
N ARG A 228 6.17 -15.84 11.11
CA ARG A 228 5.65 -17.12 11.64
C ARG A 228 4.82 -16.91 12.90
N ARG A 229 5.22 -16.00 13.79
CA ARG A 229 4.46 -15.70 15.02
C ARG A 229 3.12 -15.04 14.72
N GLN A 230 3.07 -14.10 13.78
CA GLN A 230 1.80 -13.46 13.38
C GLN A 230 0.79 -14.48 12.84
N ARG A 231 1.23 -15.38 11.94
CA ARG A 231 0.36 -16.44 11.40
C ARG A 231 -0.19 -17.40 12.45
N ASN A 232 0.53 -17.60 13.55
CA ASN A 232 0.08 -18.45 14.66
C ASN A 232 -0.90 -17.73 15.61
N LEU A 233 -0.93 -16.39 15.61
CA LEU A 233 -1.84 -15.58 16.43
C LEU A 233 -3.17 -15.29 15.70
N GLU A 234 -3.16 -15.35 14.36
CA GLU A 234 -4.32 -15.14 13.49
C GLU A 234 -5.12 -16.45 13.23
N ARG A 235 -4.71 -17.57 13.84
CA ARG A 235 -5.39 -18.86 13.82
C ARG A 235 -6.04 -19.14 15.16
#